data_AF-A0A7V7ZBI4-F1
#
_entry.id   AF-A0A7V7ZBI4-F1
#
_cell.length_a   1.000
_cell.length_b   1.000
_cell.length_c   1.000
_cell.angle_alpha   90.00
_cell.angle_beta   90.00
_cell.angle_gamma   90.00
#
_symmetry.space_group_name_H-M   'P 1'
#
loop_
_entity.id
_entity.type
_entity.pdbx_description
1 polymer ?
#
loop_
_entity_poly.entity_id
_entity_poly.type
_entity_poly.pdbx_seq_one_letter_code
_entity_poly.pdbx_strand_id
1 'polypeptide(L)'
;MLLIQMPGYAYPTIAIYPFAWYENGAMWIMWAFKVKPDGTLKWYRHYVDRGTGHAHSDGYNTFKEANEVAKEFNKTIRERVNVLDLDDELKLSISLKAEKEVTAEERLAQEEQLMLGEAIKRSAAFPGPTIESLVLPKNGEKYRYDLFKCLSESPKVQVVQLTNHRASLKRKGELDWSAVINTNSKTGMYAFRERIASGFGLSGIDHWGETKAKIRDMLLPRANKLLQIAGVQRMLDEALARGQHVIVIGTFVFWYETGKEVGWTVKSLGNGGVSKEGETLWKEGKIVSKNHGRIVVLPYIKENGELVQGHTKNSSKDGKALPRHPDYYLELPFEVLDGDLMIGLFGELPYE
;
A
#
# COMPACT_ATOMS: atom_id res chain seq x y z
N MET A 1 -14.64 5.93 28.67
CA MET A 1 -15.48 4.75 28.39
C MET A 1 -14.64 3.52 28.72
N LEU A 2 -15.24 2.49 29.33
CA LEU A 2 -14.48 1.30 29.72
C LEU A 2 -14.06 0.50 28.48
N LEU A 3 -12.94 -0.22 28.57
CA LEU A 3 -12.46 -1.03 27.46
C LEU A 3 -13.50 -2.08 27.02
N ILE A 4 -14.17 -2.70 27.99
CA ILE A 4 -15.22 -3.70 27.76
C ILE A 4 -16.44 -3.18 27.00
N GLN A 5 -16.64 -1.86 26.99
CA GLN A 5 -17.75 -1.20 26.31
C GLN A 5 -17.42 -0.83 24.86
N MET A 6 -16.17 -1.04 24.42
CA MET A 6 -15.74 -0.68 23.07
C MET A 6 -16.38 -1.60 22.02
N PRO A 7 -16.78 -1.05 20.86
CA PRO A 7 -17.27 -1.85 19.75
C PRO A 7 -16.26 -2.93 19.34
N GLY A 8 -16.71 -4.17 19.27
CA GLY A 8 -15.88 -5.31 18.90
C GLY A 8 -14.94 -5.81 19.99
N TYR A 9 -15.03 -5.29 21.23
CA TYR A 9 -14.21 -5.77 22.36
C TYR A 9 -14.30 -7.29 22.54
N ALA A 10 -15.52 -7.83 22.50
CA ALA A 10 -15.78 -9.26 22.69
C ALA A 10 -15.32 -10.17 21.54
N TYR A 11 -14.95 -9.60 20.38
CA TYR A 11 -14.54 -10.39 19.22
C TYR A 11 -13.02 -10.63 19.22
N PRO A 12 -12.56 -11.86 18.94
CA PRO A 12 -11.14 -12.16 18.85
C PRO A 12 -10.45 -11.31 17.78
N THR A 13 -9.29 -10.74 18.12
CA THR A 13 -8.42 -10.04 17.17
C THR A 13 -7.49 -11.04 16.52
N ILE A 14 -7.56 -11.16 15.20
CA ILE A 14 -6.73 -12.10 14.44
C ILE A 14 -5.57 -11.40 13.74
N ALA A 15 -5.74 -10.14 13.34
CA ALA A 15 -4.69 -9.30 12.76
C ALA A 15 -4.87 -7.84 13.20
N ILE A 16 -3.82 -7.03 13.04
CA ILE A 16 -3.89 -5.58 13.22
C ILE A 16 -3.21 -4.86 12.05
N TYR A 17 -3.62 -3.63 11.77
CA TYR A 17 -2.98 -2.80 10.76
C TYR A 17 -3.15 -1.30 11.06
N PRO A 18 -2.13 -0.46 10.80
CA PRO A 18 -2.23 0.98 11.04
C PRO A 18 -2.93 1.71 9.89
N PHE A 19 -3.86 2.59 10.23
CA PHE A 19 -4.52 3.49 9.30
C PHE A 19 -4.20 4.94 9.63
N ALA A 20 -4.19 5.81 8.63
CA ALA A 20 -3.99 7.24 8.83
C ALA A 20 -5.08 7.80 9.77
N TRP A 21 -4.66 8.48 10.83
CA TRP A 21 -5.57 9.06 11.81
C TRP A 21 -5.96 10.47 11.39
N TYR A 22 -6.87 10.55 10.42
CA TYR A 22 -7.24 11.81 9.77
C TYR A 22 -7.70 12.91 10.74
N GLU A 23 -8.32 12.60 11.89
CA GLU A 23 -8.67 13.65 12.85
C GLU A 23 -7.45 14.26 13.57
N ASN A 24 -6.35 13.51 13.65
CA ASN A 24 -5.12 13.87 14.35
C ASN A 24 -3.94 14.09 13.37
N GLY A 25 -4.22 14.38 12.11
CA GLY A 25 -3.24 14.83 11.12
C GLY A 25 -2.31 13.71 10.67
N ALA A 26 -1.01 13.86 10.91
CA ALA A 26 0.02 12.92 10.46
C ALA A 26 0.19 11.68 11.35
N MET A 27 -0.64 11.53 12.39
CA MET A 27 -0.63 10.36 13.26
C MET A 27 -1.24 9.14 12.59
N TRP A 28 -0.91 7.97 13.13
CA TRP A 28 -1.44 6.67 12.71
C TRP A 28 -2.19 6.04 13.88
N ILE A 29 -3.25 5.31 13.57
CA ILE A 29 -4.05 4.61 14.57
C ILE A 29 -4.17 3.15 14.18
N MET A 30 -3.96 2.25 15.15
CA MET A 30 -4.08 0.83 14.93
C MET A 30 -5.56 0.42 14.84
N TRP A 31 -5.87 -0.43 13.88
CA TRP A 31 -7.14 -1.13 13.79
C TRP A 31 -6.92 -2.62 13.96
N ALA A 32 -7.92 -3.29 14.50
CA ALA A 32 -7.96 -4.72 14.74
C ALA A 32 -8.91 -5.37 13.74
N PHE A 33 -8.40 -6.33 12.97
CA PHE A 33 -9.20 -7.23 12.17
C PHE A 33 -9.71 -8.33 13.08
N LYS A 34 -11.03 -8.37 13.24
CA LYS A 34 -11.69 -9.23 14.22
C LYS A 34 -12.62 -10.22 13.54
N VAL A 35 -12.70 -11.41 14.10
CA VAL A 35 -13.62 -12.47 13.70
C VAL A 35 -14.90 -12.40 14.53
N LYS A 36 -16.03 -12.30 13.85
CA LYS A 36 -17.35 -12.36 14.49
C LYS A 36 -17.81 -13.81 14.68
N PRO A 37 -18.83 -14.06 15.52
CA PRO A 37 -19.37 -15.40 15.72
C PRO A 37 -19.89 -16.09 14.46
N ASP A 38 -20.29 -15.33 13.44
CA ASP A 38 -20.73 -15.84 12.13
C ASP A 38 -19.55 -16.13 11.16
N GLY A 39 -18.30 -16.05 11.64
CA GLY A 39 -17.09 -16.22 10.83
C GLY A 39 -16.73 -15.00 9.97
N THR A 40 -17.54 -13.92 9.98
CA THR A 40 -17.24 -12.72 9.19
C THR A 40 -16.10 -11.91 9.81
N LEU A 41 -15.26 -11.35 8.95
CA LEU A 41 -14.10 -10.55 9.34
C LEU A 41 -14.40 -9.07 9.15
N LYS A 42 -14.01 -8.24 10.13
CA LYS A 42 -14.20 -6.79 10.05
C LYS A 42 -13.16 -6.02 10.85
N TRP A 43 -12.77 -4.86 10.31
CA TRP A 43 -11.93 -3.89 10.98
C TRP A 43 -12.69 -3.12 12.06
N TYR A 44 -12.07 -3.02 13.24
CA TYR A 44 -12.51 -2.18 14.36
C TYR A 44 -11.32 -1.34 14.85
N ARG A 45 -11.58 -0.19 15.49
CA ARG A 45 -10.51 0.54 16.17
C ARG A 45 -9.88 -0.36 17.25
N HIS A 46 -8.55 -0.42 17.26
CA HIS A 46 -7.81 -1.12 18.31
C HIS A 46 -7.74 -0.22 19.54
N TYR A 47 -8.14 -0.78 20.68
CA TYR A 47 -8.10 -0.09 21.97
C TYR A 47 -7.24 -0.89 22.94
N VAL A 48 -6.42 -0.17 23.70
CA VAL A 48 -5.52 -0.74 24.71
C VAL A 48 -5.92 -0.26 26.10
N ASP A 49 -5.72 -1.12 27.09
CA ASP A 49 -5.76 -0.72 28.50
C ASP A 49 -4.35 -0.28 28.94
N ARG A 50 -4.28 0.82 29.69
CA ARG A 50 -3.03 1.32 30.30
C ARG A 50 -3.01 1.10 31.82
N GLY A 51 -3.70 0.06 32.28
CA GLY A 51 -3.77 -0.33 33.69
C GLY A 51 -4.92 0.32 34.47
N THR A 52 -5.90 0.91 33.78
CA THR A 52 -7.01 1.65 34.41
C THR A 52 -8.39 1.11 34.04
N GLY A 53 -8.47 0.05 33.23
CA GLY A 53 -9.74 -0.50 32.72
C GLY A 53 -10.39 0.36 31.62
N HIS A 54 -9.79 1.51 31.30
CA HIS A 54 -10.33 2.46 30.34
C HIS A 54 -9.72 2.29 28.96
N ALA A 55 -10.56 2.43 27.93
CA ALA A 55 -10.13 2.33 26.54
C ALA A 55 -9.27 3.51 26.14
N HIS A 56 -8.08 3.23 25.61
CA HIS A 56 -7.22 4.22 24.96
C HIS A 56 -7.00 3.82 23.51
N SER A 57 -6.99 4.80 22.61
CA SER A 57 -6.59 4.55 21.22
C SER A 57 -5.12 4.16 21.16
N ASP A 58 -4.84 3.15 20.33
CA ASP A 58 -3.49 2.69 20.05
C ASP A 58 -2.92 3.49 18.87
N GLY A 59 -2.31 4.63 19.19
CA GLY A 59 -1.86 5.63 18.22
C GLY A 59 -0.35 5.81 18.19
N TYR A 60 0.17 6.13 16.99
CA TYR A 60 1.60 6.21 16.67
C TYR A 60 1.90 7.51 15.91
N ASN A 61 3.14 7.99 16.02
CA ASN A 61 3.56 9.24 15.36
C ASN A 61 4.00 9.03 13.91
N THR A 62 4.43 7.82 13.55
CA THR A 62 4.92 7.51 12.21
C THR A 62 4.31 6.21 11.69
N PHE A 63 4.17 6.11 10.37
CA PHE A 63 3.72 4.88 9.72
C PHE A 63 4.69 3.73 10.01
N LYS A 64 6.00 4.01 9.96
CA LYS A 64 7.05 3.01 10.16
C LYS A 64 6.92 2.29 11.51
N GLU A 65 6.84 3.07 12.59
CA GLU A 65 6.69 2.54 13.95
C GLU A 65 5.41 1.70 14.08
N ALA A 66 4.29 2.21 13.58
CA ALA A 66 3.01 1.51 13.64
C ALA A 66 3.03 0.21 12.82
N ASN A 67 3.67 0.23 11.64
CA ASN A 67 3.77 -0.92 10.75
C ASN A 67 4.69 -1.99 11.33
N GLU A 68 5.79 -1.62 12.00
CA GLU A 68 6.66 -2.59 12.70
C GLU A 68 5.89 -3.36 13.79
N VAL A 69 5.08 -2.66 14.59
CA VAL A 69 4.21 -3.31 15.59
C VAL A 69 3.18 -4.23 14.94
N ALA A 70 2.54 -3.78 13.86
CA ALA A 70 1.57 -4.61 13.15
C ALA A 70 2.22 -5.86 12.53
N LYS A 71 3.40 -5.73 11.93
CA LYS A 71 4.16 -6.86 11.38
C LYS A 71 4.47 -7.90 12.44
N GLU A 72 4.95 -7.47 13.60
CA GLU A 72 5.27 -8.39 14.70
C GLU A 72 4.01 -9.13 15.18
N PHE A 73 2.90 -8.41 15.36
CA PHE A 73 1.63 -9.01 15.73
C PHE A 73 1.12 -10.00 14.68
N ASN A 74 1.22 -9.67 13.40
CA ASN A 74 0.63 -10.45 12.32
C ASN A 74 1.40 -11.74 12.00
N LYS A 75 2.63 -11.94 12.52
CA LYS A 75 3.36 -13.21 12.41
C LYS A 75 2.60 -14.41 12.97
N THR A 76 1.73 -14.17 13.95
CA THR A 76 1.00 -15.21 14.68
C THR A 76 -0.48 -15.31 14.28
N ILE A 77 -0.88 -14.81 13.10
CA ILE A 77 -2.27 -14.90 12.59
C ILE A 77 -2.79 -16.34 12.69
N ARG A 78 -2.06 -17.30 12.12
CA ARG A 78 -2.49 -18.73 12.10
C ARG A 78 -2.63 -19.31 13.50
N GLU A 79 -1.71 -18.98 14.40
CA GLU A 79 -1.76 -19.44 15.80
C GLU A 79 -3.02 -18.95 16.51
N ARG A 80 -3.38 -17.66 16.34
CA ARG A 80 -4.60 -17.08 16.91
C ARG A 80 -5.87 -17.67 16.33
N VAL A 81 -5.86 -18.05 15.06
CA VAL A 81 -7.02 -18.67 14.40
C VAL A 81 -7.16 -20.13 14.85
N ASN A 82 -6.05 -20.85 15.04
CA ASN A 82 -6.06 -22.26 15.43
C ASN A 82 -6.68 -22.51 16.81
N VAL A 83 -6.58 -21.55 17.74
CA VAL A 83 -7.17 -21.63 19.09
C VAL A 83 -8.67 -21.31 19.13
N LEU A 84 -9.26 -20.88 18.01
CA LEU A 84 -10.71 -20.63 17.93
C LEU A 84 -11.47 -21.95 17.90
N ASP A 85 -12.66 -21.94 18.51
CA ASP A 85 -13.59 -23.06 18.47
C ASP A 85 -14.39 -23.02 17.14
N LEU A 86 -13.71 -23.38 16.05
CA LEU A 86 -14.20 -23.42 14.67
C LEU A 86 -13.69 -24.69 14.01
N ASP A 87 -14.37 -25.15 12.96
CA ASP A 87 -13.90 -26.26 12.14
C ASP A 87 -12.61 -25.90 11.36
N ASP A 88 -11.86 -26.92 10.94
CA ASP A 88 -10.55 -26.74 10.30
C ASP A 88 -10.64 -26.04 8.93
N GLU A 89 -11.74 -26.23 8.20
CA GLU A 89 -11.96 -25.59 6.90
C GLU A 89 -12.17 -24.07 7.06
N LEU A 90 -12.96 -23.68 8.06
CA LEU A 90 -13.23 -22.29 8.40
C LEU A 90 -11.99 -21.62 9.00
N LYS A 91 -11.20 -22.32 9.82
CA LYS A 91 -9.89 -21.84 10.31
C LYS A 91 -8.92 -21.53 9.17
N LEU A 92 -8.83 -22.44 8.19
CA LEU A 92 -8.01 -22.22 7.01
C LEU A 92 -8.50 -21.00 6.21
N SER A 93 -9.81 -20.93 5.94
CA SER A 93 -10.43 -19.82 5.21
C SER A 93 -10.18 -18.47 5.90
N ILE A 94 -10.37 -18.38 7.21
CA ILE A 94 -10.15 -17.16 8.00
C ILE A 94 -8.68 -16.74 7.97
N SER A 95 -7.76 -17.70 8.14
CA SER A 95 -6.31 -17.42 8.12
C SER A 95 -5.89 -16.83 6.77
N LEU A 96 -6.32 -17.45 5.66
CA LEU A 96 -6.02 -16.97 4.32
C LEU A 96 -6.62 -15.58 4.05
N LYS A 97 -7.87 -15.34 4.48
CA LYS A 97 -8.52 -14.03 4.34
C LYS A 97 -7.80 -12.94 5.14
N ALA A 98 -7.36 -13.24 6.37
CA ALA A 98 -6.61 -12.32 7.20
C ALA A 98 -5.22 -11.98 6.62
N GLU A 99 -4.47 -13.00 6.18
CA GLU A 99 -3.16 -12.80 5.52
C GLU A 99 -3.30 -11.95 4.25
N LYS A 100 -4.32 -12.23 3.44
CA LYS A 100 -4.64 -11.48 2.22
C LYS A 100 -4.99 -10.03 2.51
N GLU A 101 -5.84 -9.78 3.50
CA GLU A 101 -6.27 -8.44 3.87
C GLU A 101 -5.08 -7.59 4.36
N VAL A 102 -4.26 -8.14 5.27
CA VAL A 102 -3.06 -7.45 5.76
C VAL A 102 -2.10 -7.12 4.62
N THR A 103 -1.86 -8.08 3.71
CA THR A 103 -0.99 -7.87 2.55
C THR A 103 -1.55 -6.78 1.62
N ALA A 104 -2.87 -6.74 1.43
CA ALA A 104 -3.52 -5.74 0.60
C ALA A 104 -3.38 -4.33 1.19
N GLU A 105 -3.64 -4.17 2.49
CA GLU A 105 -3.49 -2.89 3.21
C GLU A 105 -2.03 -2.43 3.27
N GLU A 106 -1.09 -3.35 3.48
CA GLU A 106 0.34 -3.07 3.41
C GLU A 106 0.75 -2.49 2.06
N ARG A 107 0.34 -3.15 0.97
CA ARG A 107 0.63 -2.69 -0.39
C ARG A 107 0.05 -1.29 -0.66
N LEU A 108 -1.19 -1.03 -0.24
CA LEU A 108 -1.84 0.27 -0.43
C LEU A 108 -1.12 1.38 0.32
N ALA A 109 -0.71 1.13 1.57
CA ALA A 109 -0.01 2.13 2.37
C ALA A 109 1.42 2.37 1.85
N GLN A 110 2.15 1.32 1.47
CA GLN A 110 3.47 1.44 0.86
C GLN A 110 3.42 2.27 -0.43
N GLU A 111 2.46 2.00 -1.32
CA GLU A 111 2.21 2.82 -2.52
C GLU A 111 2.05 4.30 -2.14
N GLU A 112 1.20 4.61 -1.17
CA GLU A 112 0.96 5.99 -0.74
C GLU A 112 2.17 6.65 -0.06
N GLN A 113 3.00 5.89 0.68
CA GLN A 113 4.25 6.41 1.25
C GLN A 113 5.27 6.77 0.16
N LEU A 114 5.38 5.94 -0.89
CA LEU A 114 6.24 6.24 -2.03
C LEU A 114 5.76 7.49 -2.78
N MET A 115 4.46 7.58 -3.04
CA MET A 115 3.87 8.76 -3.67
C MET A 115 4.07 10.02 -2.81
N LEU A 116 3.94 9.92 -1.48
CA LEU A 116 4.17 11.04 -0.57
C LEU A 116 5.63 11.50 -0.58
N GLY A 117 6.57 10.55 -0.50
CA GLY A 117 8.00 10.86 -0.55
C GLY A 117 8.36 11.61 -1.84
N GLU A 118 7.82 11.17 -2.96
CA GLU A 118 8.03 11.82 -4.24
C GLU A 118 7.30 13.17 -4.37
N ALA A 119 6.09 13.29 -3.81
CA ALA A 119 5.38 14.57 -3.75
C ALA A 119 6.15 15.63 -2.97
N ILE A 120 6.75 15.26 -1.82
CA ILE A 120 7.58 16.17 -1.01
C ILE A 120 8.83 16.59 -1.80
N LYS A 121 9.52 15.64 -2.44
CA LYS A 121 10.67 15.93 -3.30
C LYS A 121 10.34 16.90 -4.44
N ARG A 122 9.25 16.65 -5.18
CA ARG A 122 8.76 17.55 -6.23
C ARG A 122 8.38 18.93 -5.70
N SER A 123 7.82 18.96 -4.49
CA SER A 123 7.39 20.21 -3.84
C SER A 123 8.55 21.14 -3.51
N ALA A 124 9.77 20.62 -3.32
CA ALA A 124 10.96 21.44 -3.10
C ALA A 124 11.29 22.39 -4.27
N ALA A 125 10.83 22.08 -5.49
CA ALA A 125 10.99 22.94 -6.65
C ALA A 125 9.93 24.06 -6.73
N PHE A 126 8.88 24.02 -5.90
CA PHE A 126 7.84 25.03 -5.90
C PHE A 126 8.21 26.22 -5.00
N PRO A 127 7.88 27.46 -5.41
CA PRO A 127 8.04 28.62 -4.55
C PRO A 127 7.24 28.45 -3.24
N GLY A 128 7.93 28.50 -2.10
CA GLY A 128 7.30 28.52 -0.79
C GLY A 128 6.79 29.92 -0.41
N PRO A 129 5.78 30.02 0.46
CA PRO A 129 5.34 31.32 0.97
C PRO A 129 6.36 31.90 1.97
N THR A 130 6.38 33.22 2.13
CA THR A 130 6.94 33.83 3.35
C THR A 130 5.89 33.82 4.45
N ILE A 131 6.31 33.69 5.71
CA ILE A 131 5.38 33.57 6.84
C ILE A 131 4.47 34.80 6.99
N GLU A 132 4.97 35.99 6.66
CA GLU A 132 4.23 37.26 6.73
C GLU A 132 3.21 37.41 5.60
N SER A 133 3.45 36.78 4.45
CA SER A 133 2.58 36.91 3.27
C SER A 133 1.26 36.14 3.37
N LEU A 134 1.13 35.25 4.36
CA LEU A 134 -0.07 34.46 4.57
C LEU A 134 -1.24 35.33 5.03
N VAL A 135 -2.32 35.30 4.27
CA VAL A 135 -3.60 35.94 4.63
C VAL A 135 -4.42 34.94 5.44
N LEU A 136 -4.74 35.30 6.68
CA LEU A 136 -5.36 34.41 7.66
C LEU A 136 -6.81 34.82 7.96
N PRO A 137 -7.62 33.92 8.54
CA PRO A 137 -8.95 34.28 9.03
C PRO A 137 -8.89 35.37 10.11
N LYS A 138 -10.01 36.03 10.39
CA LYS A 138 -10.13 36.95 11.54
C LYS A 138 -9.74 36.20 12.83
N ASN A 139 -8.84 36.79 13.62
CA ASN A 139 -8.23 36.17 14.82
C ASN A 139 -7.45 34.86 14.53
N GLY A 140 -6.98 34.68 13.29
CA GLY A 140 -6.28 33.49 12.81
C GLY A 140 -4.78 33.49 13.03
N GLU A 141 -4.20 34.50 13.68
CA GLU A 141 -2.75 34.63 13.85
C GLU A 141 -2.10 33.43 14.55
N LYS A 142 -2.85 32.80 15.47
CA LYS A 142 -2.46 31.53 16.12
C LYS A 142 -2.16 30.39 15.14
N TYR A 143 -2.71 30.43 13.92
CA TYR A 143 -2.51 29.42 12.88
C TYR A 143 -1.24 29.65 12.05
N ARG A 144 -0.65 30.85 12.09
CA ARG A 144 0.36 31.28 11.11
C ARG A 144 1.54 30.33 11.01
N TYR A 145 2.13 29.97 12.15
CA TYR A 145 3.31 29.12 12.18
C TYR A 145 3.03 27.70 11.68
N ASP A 146 1.97 27.06 12.17
CA ASP A 146 1.60 25.70 11.76
C ASP A 146 1.21 25.64 10.27
N LEU A 147 0.51 26.67 9.77
CA LEU A 147 0.21 26.80 8.35
C LEU A 147 1.48 27.00 7.52
N PHE A 148 2.36 27.92 7.92
CA PHE A 148 3.64 28.14 7.25
C PHE A 148 4.45 26.85 7.15
N LYS A 149 4.60 26.12 8.25
CA LYS A 149 5.29 24.83 8.28
C LYS A 149 4.69 23.83 7.27
N CYS A 150 3.36 23.72 7.22
CA CYS A 150 2.69 22.84 6.26
C CYS A 150 2.97 23.26 4.81
N LEU A 151 2.93 24.57 4.53
CA LEU A 151 3.15 25.11 3.19
C LEU A 151 4.61 25.11 2.76
N SER A 152 5.57 25.10 3.69
CA SER A 152 6.98 24.91 3.37
C SER A 152 7.27 23.50 2.82
N GLU A 153 6.55 22.48 3.30
CA GLU A 153 6.68 21.11 2.79
C GLU A 153 5.85 20.87 1.54
N SER A 154 4.65 21.45 1.47
CA SER A 154 3.71 21.24 0.36
C SER A 154 3.02 22.55 -0.05
N PRO A 155 3.69 23.41 -0.84
CA PRO A 155 3.18 24.76 -1.15
C PRO A 155 1.87 24.81 -1.96
N LYS A 156 1.54 23.72 -2.66
CA LYS A 156 0.39 23.66 -3.59
C LYS A 156 -0.88 23.07 -3.02
N VAL A 157 -0.88 22.64 -1.76
CA VAL A 157 -2.08 22.08 -1.10
C VAL A 157 -3.23 23.08 -1.12
N GLN A 158 -4.45 22.56 -1.26
CA GLN A 158 -5.69 23.34 -1.27
C GLN A 158 -6.42 23.29 0.07
N VAL A 159 -6.12 22.30 0.91
CA VAL A 159 -6.73 22.09 2.22
C VAL A 159 -5.64 21.72 3.22
N VAL A 160 -5.66 22.37 4.38
CA VAL A 160 -4.76 22.08 5.49
C VAL A 160 -5.58 21.85 6.75
N GLN A 161 -5.18 20.86 7.55
CA GLN A 161 -5.70 20.65 8.89
C GLN A 161 -4.62 20.93 9.93
N LEU A 162 -4.90 21.89 10.80
CA LEU A 162 -4.05 22.34 11.88
C LEU A 162 -4.55 21.70 13.19
N THR A 163 -4.04 20.51 13.48
CA THR A 163 -4.52 19.64 14.57
C THR A 163 -4.35 20.26 15.95
N ASN A 164 -3.22 20.94 16.19
CA ASN A 164 -2.95 21.68 17.43
C ASN A 164 -4.01 22.74 17.75
N HIS A 165 -4.70 23.22 16.72
CA HIS A 165 -5.72 24.24 16.85
C HIS A 165 -7.14 23.75 16.54
N ARG A 166 -7.30 22.46 16.24
CA ARG A 166 -8.56 21.84 15.80
C ARG A 166 -9.26 22.66 14.71
N ALA A 167 -8.47 23.13 13.75
CA ALA A 167 -8.93 23.98 12.66
C ALA A 167 -8.57 23.38 11.31
N SER A 168 -9.41 23.62 10.31
CA SER A 168 -9.14 23.29 8.92
C SER A 168 -9.32 24.53 8.08
N LEU A 169 -8.36 24.79 7.20
CA LEU A 169 -8.32 25.95 6.32
C LEU A 169 -8.37 25.49 4.87
N LYS A 170 -9.08 26.26 4.03
CA LYS A 170 -9.13 26.06 2.59
C LYS A 170 -8.50 27.24 1.87
N ARG A 171 -7.68 26.94 0.87
CA ARG A 171 -7.07 27.94 -0.01
C ARG A 171 -8.14 28.60 -0.89
N LYS A 172 -8.13 29.93 -0.95
CA LYS A 172 -8.99 30.74 -1.83
C LYS A 172 -8.21 31.39 -2.98
N GLY A 173 -6.93 31.63 -2.78
CA GLY A 173 -6.00 32.18 -3.76
C GLY A 173 -4.58 31.77 -3.41
N GLU A 174 -3.60 32.30 -4.14
CA GLU A 174 -2.18 31.95 -3.98
C GLU A 174 -1.73 31.92 -2.50
N LEU A 175 -2.05 32.94 -1.71
CA LEU A 175 -1.63 33.01 -0.29
C LEU A 175 -2.82 33.28 0.66
N ASP A 176 -4.04 33.11 0.15
CA ASP A 176 -5.28 33.36 0.91
C ASP A 176 -5.83 32.10 1.55
N TRP A 177 -5.70 32.06 2.89
CA TRP A 177 -6.18 31.00 3.79
C TRP A 177 -7.25 31.51 4.77
N SER A 178 -7.92 32.61 4.43
CA SER A 178 -8.98 33.22 5.25
C SER A 178 -10.22 32.35 5.44
N ALA A 179 -10.37 31.28 4.63
CA ALA A 179 -11.51 30.39 4.68
C ALA A 179 -11.33 29.26 5.71
N VAL A 180 -12.05 29.35 6.82
CA VAL A 180 -12.20 28.25 7.78
C VAL A 180 -13.28 27.29 7.30
N ILE A 181 -13.00 25.99 7.34
CA ILE A 181 -13.93 24.93 7.00
C ILE A 181 -14.12 23.96 8.17
N ASN A 182 -15.15 23.13 8.09
CA ASN A 182 -15.45 22.14 9.13
C ASN A 182 -14.27 21.20 9.36
N THR A 183 -13.84 21.08 10.61
CA THR A 183 -12.79 20.14 11.03
C THR A 183 -13.42 18.81 11.41
N ASN A 184 -13.21 17.79 10.58
CA ASN A 184 -13.70 16.43 10.79
C ASN A 184 -12.82 15.43 10.02
N SER A 185 -13.10 14.13 10.19
CA SER A 185 -12.40 13.03 9.52
C SER A 185 -12.29 13.21 8.01
N LYS A 186 -13.36 13.67 7.36
CA LYS A 186 -13.41 13.86 5.90
C LYS A 186 -12.48 14.98 5.45
N THR A 187 -12.46 16.10 6.15
CA THR A 187 -11.54 17.21 5.86
C THR A 187 -10.08 16.80 6.13
N GLY A 188 -9.84 16.02 7.18
CA GLY A 188 -8.50 15.50 7.46
C GLY A 188 -8.01 14.51 6.41
N MET A 189 -8.90 13.66 5.90
CA MET A 189 -8.62 12.78 4.77
C MET A 189 -8.22 13.59 3.53
N TYR A 190 -8.94 14.68 3.23
CA TYR A 190 -8.57 15.57 2.12
C TYR A 190 -7.22 16.24 2.35
N ALA A 191 -6.97 16.79 3.54
CA ALA A 191 -5.68 17.40 3.87
C ALA A 191 -4.52 16.40 3.73
N PHE A 192 -4.71 15.15 4.15
CA PHE A 192 -3.73 14.08 3.98
C PHE A 192 -3.45 13.79 2.50
N ARG A 193 -4.51 13.59 1.70
CA ARG A 193 -4.38 13.31 0.26
C ARG A 193 -3.78 14.47 -0.53
N GLU A 194 -4.06 15.72 -0.14
CA GLU A 194 -3.50 16.92 -0.75
C GLU A 194 -1.97 16.96 -0.66
N ARG A 195 -1.38 16.50 0.45
CA ARG A 195 0.10 16.40 0.59
C ARG A 195 0.73 15.53 -0.48
N ILE A 196 0.00 14.52 -0.96
CA ILE A 196 0.42 13.66 -2.06
C ILE A 196 0.06 14.31 -3.39
N ALA A 197 -1.24 14.53 -3.63
CA ALA A 197 -1.76 14.91 -4.94
C ALA A 197 -1.19 16.25 -5.47
N SER A 198 -1.04 17.24 -4.59
CA SER A 198 -0.60 18.58 -5.00
C SER A 198 0.85 18.60 -5.51
N GLY A 199 1.71 17.68 -5.05
CA GLY A 199 3.06 17.46 -5.57
C GLY A 199 3.08 17.03 -7.05
N PHE A 200 1.98 16.44 -7.52
CA PHE A 200 1.77 15.98 -8.90
C PHE A 200 0.88 16.93 -9.71
N GLY A 201 0.49 18.08 -9.15
CA GLY A 201 -0.46 19.00 -9.77
C GLY A 201 -1.88 18.43 -9.86
N LEU A 202 -2.22 17.47 -9.00
CA LEU A 202 -3.55 16.86 -8.88
C LEU A 202 -4.24 17.33 -7.59
N SER A 203 -5.53 17.03 -7.47
CA SER A 203 -6.35 17.34 -6.28
C SER A 203 -6.55 16.10 -5.40
N GLY A 204 -6.39 16.28 -4.09
CA GLY A 204 -6.65 15.28 -3.07
C GLY A 204 -8.12 15.15 -2.70
N ILE A 205 -8.97 16.04 -3.23
CA ILE A 205 -10.44 16.03 -3.06
C ILE A 205 -11.11 15.16 -4.12
N ASP A 206 -10.46 14.99 -5.28
CA ASP A 206 -10.95 14.19 -6.41
C ASP A 206 -11.04 12.70 -6.05
N HIS A 207 -11.58 11.88 -6.96
CA HIS A 207 -11.69 10.44 -6.75
C HIS A 207 -10.31 9.81 -6.54
N TRP A 208 -10.02 9.40 -5.30
CA TRP A 208 -8.66 9.02 -4.89
C TRP A 208 -8.08 7.87 -5.71
N GLY A 209 -8.89 6.88 -6.07
CA GLY A 209 -8.43 5.78 -6.93
C GLY A 209 -7.97 6.23 -8.31
N GLU A 210 -8.61 7.25 -8.89
CA GLU A 210 -8.22 7.81 -10.19
C GLU A 210 -7.00 8.72 -10.05
N THR A 211 -6.94 9.53 -8.99
CA THR A 211 -5.78 10.35 -8.67
C THR A 211 -4.53 9.48 -8.50
N LYS A 212 -4.61 8.41 -7.69
CA LYS A 212 -3.51 7.45 -7.54
C LYS A 212 -3.12 6.76 -8.84
N ALA A 213 -4.08 6.41 -9.70
CA ALA A 213 -3.79 5.85 -11.01
C ALA A 213 -2.97 6.82 -11.89
N LYS A 214 -3.37 8.10 -11.94
CA LYS A 214 -2.60 9.14 -12.66
C LYS A 214 -1.20 9.34 -12.07
N ILE A 215 -1.07 9.33 -10.75
CA ILE A 215 0.23 9.41 -10.08
C ILE A 215 1.08 8.19 -10.47
N ARG A 216 0.53 6.98 -10.41
CA ARG A 216 1.23 5.76 -10.87
C ARG A 216 1.70 5.92 -12.30
N ASP A 217 0.85 6.36 -13.23
CA ASP A 217 1.25 6.56 -14.64
C ASP A 217 2.42 7.56 -14.79
N MET A 218 2.48 8.59 -13.94
CA MET A 218 3.60 9.54 -13.93
C MET A 218 4.88 8.96 -13.33
N LEU A 219 4.79 7.95 -12.47
CA LEU A 219 5.92 7.36 -11.75
C LEU A 219 6.39 6.03 -12.34
N LEU A 220 5.56 5.36 -13.14
CA LEU A 220 5.86 4.04 -13.68
C LEU A 220 7.03 4.11 -14.69
N PRO A 221 8.13 3.37 -14.45
CA PRO A 221 9.14 3.18 -15.46
C PRO A 221 8.58 2.44 -16.66
N ARG A 222 9.07 2.78 -17.85
CA ARG A 222 8.88 1.90 -19.02
C ARG A 222 9.59 0.57 -18.73
N ALA A 223 8.93 -0.56 -19.01
CA ALA A 223 9.45 -1.91 -18.72
C ALA A 223 10.90 -2.13 -19.16
N ASN A 224 11.28 -1.66 -20.36
CA ASN A 224 12.66 -1.79 -20.85
C ASN A 224 13.68 -0.88 -20.13
N LYS A 225 13.23 0.23 -19.53
CA LYS A 225 14.09 1.11 -18.74
C LYS A 225 14.43 0.48 -17.38
N LEU A 226 13.54 -0.34 -16.81
CA LEU A 226 13.81 -1.03 -15.53
C LEU A 226 15.08 -1.87 -15.59
N LEU A 227 15.27 -2.63 -16.68
CA LEU A 227 16.44 -3.48 -16.87
C LEU A 227 17.75 -2.71 -17.06
N GLN A 228 17.68 -1.38 -17.25
CA GLN A 228 18.86 -0.52 -17.40
C GLN A 228 19.27 0.14 -16.08
N ILE A 229 18.46 0.02 -15.02
CA ILE A 229 18.75 0.62 -13.71
C ILE A 229 19.75 -0.27 -12.96
N ALA A 230 20.83 0.33 -12.44
CA ALA A 230 21.92 -0.41 -11.79
C ALA A 230 21.45 -1.18 -10.54
N GLY A 231 20.59 -0.59 -9.70
CA GLY A 231 20.01 -1.27 -8.55
C GLY A 231 19.15 -2.48 -8.95
N VAL A 232 18.36 -2.37 -10.03
CA VAL A 232 17.59 -3.51 -10.57
C VAL A 232 18.52 -4.60 -11.08
N GLN A 233 19.54 -4.25 -11.86
CA GLN A 233 20.50 -5.23 -12.38
C GLN A 233 21.17 -6.00 -11.24
N ARG A 234 21.67 -5.29 -10.23
CA ARG A 234 22.28 -5.90 -9.05
C ARG A 234 21.31 -6.83 -8.30
N MET A 235 20.09 -6.36 -8.04
CA MET A 235 19.06 -7.18 -7.38
C MET A 235 18.75 -8.44 -8.18
N LEU A 236 18.65 -8.33 -9.51
CA LEU A 236 18.40 -9.45 -10.40
C LEU A 236 19.59 -10.43 -10.48
N ASP A 237 20.83 -9.93 -10.44
CA ASP A 237 22.03 -10.75 -10.38
C ASP A 237 22.12 -11.52 -9.05
N GLU A 238 21.82 -10.86 -7.92
CA GLU A 238 21.74 -11.49 -6.61
C GLU A 238 20.64 -12.56 -6.55
N ALA A 239 19.47 -12.28 -7.14
CA ALA A 239 18.38 -13.25 -7.27
C ALA A 239 18.79 -14.46 -8.11
N LEU A 240 19.42 -14.24 -9.26
CA LEU A 240 19.90 -15.30 -10.13
C LEU A 240 20.94 -16.17 -9.42
N ALA A 241 21.85 -15.57 -8.65
CA ALA A 241 22.84 -16.28 -7.84
C ALA A 241 22.19 -17.16 -6.75
N ARG A 242 20.99 -16.79 -6.26
CA ARG A 242 20.16 -17.62 -5.37
C ARG A 242 19.32 -18.67 -6.11
N GLY A 243 19.44 -18.79 -7.42
CA GLY A 243 18.66 -19.71 -8.26
C GLY A 243 17.24 -19.23 -8.56
N GLN A 244 16.92 -17.95 -8.31
CA GLN A 244 15.63 -17.36 -8.65
C GLN A 244 15.62 -16.94 -10.12
N HIS A 245 14.60 -17.38 -10.85
CA HIS A 245 14.43 -17.11 -12.28
C HIS A 245 13.22 -16.21 -12.56
N VAL A 246 12.38 -15.99 -11.55
CA VAL A 246 11.24 -15.09 -11.61
C VAL A 246 11.21 -14.23 -10.36
N ILE A 247 11.33 -12.92 -10.53
CA ILE A 247 11.20 -11.94 -9.45
C ILE A 247 9.95 -11.10 -9.70
N VAL A 248 9.08 -11.00 -8.71
CA VAL A 248 7.87 -10.18 -8.76
C VAL A 248 7.99 -9.02 -7.79
N ILE A 249 7.80 -7.80 -8.29
CA ILE A 249 7.79 -6.58 -7.49
C ILE A 249 6.65 -5.70 -7.98
N GLY A 250 5.69 -5.39 -7.10
CA GLY A 250 4.45 -4.71 -7.50
C GLY A 250 3.76 -5.43 -8.66
N THR A 251 3.59 -4.72 -9.78
CA THR A 251 2.98 -5.26 -11.01
C THR A 251 3.96 -5.83 -12.04
N PHE A 252 5.26 -5.76 -11.75
CA PHE A 252 6.32 -6.17 -12.67
C PHE A 252 6.79 -7.58 -12.36
N VAL A 253 6.95 -8.37 -13.42
CA VAL A 253 7.51 -9.72 -13.33
C VAL A 253 8.80 -9.75 -14.15
N PHE A 254 9.92 -9.76 -13.47
CA PHE A 254 11.22 -10.02 -14.09
C PHE A 254 11.34 -11.52 -14.32
N TRP A 255 11.66 -11.88 -15.55
CA TRP A 255 11.62 -13.25 -16.02
C TRP A 255 12.92 -13.56 -16.75
N TYR A 256 13.70 -14.49 -16.20
CA TYR A 256 14.97 -14.93 -16.77
C TYR A 256 14.77 -16.20 -17.61
N GLU A 257 15.23 -16.18 -18.86
CA GLU A 257 15.31 -17.38 -19.69
C GLU A 257 16.75 -17.69 -20.11
N THR A 258 17.11 -18.97 -20.02
CA THR A 258 18.32 -19.53 -20.61
C THR A 258 17.95 -20.07 -22.00
N GLY A 259 18.16 -19.29 -23.05
CA GLY A 259 17.70 -19.65 -24.41
C GLY A 259 18.16 -18.68 -25.50
N LYS A 260 17.39 -18.51 -26.59
CA LYS A 260 17.73 -17.60 -27.69
C LYS A 260 17.65 -16.12 -27.32
N GLU A 261 16.76 -15.77 -26.38
CA GLU A 261 16.70 -14.46 -25.73
C GLU A 261 17.35 -14.62 -24.35
N VAL A 262 18.68 -14.62 -24.29
CA VAL A 262 19.41 -14.77 -23.04
C VAL A 262 19.21 -13.52 -22.19
N GLY A 263 18.74 -13.69 -20.96
CA GLY A 263 18.73 -12.64 -19.95
C GLY A 263 17.37 -12.35 -19.34
N TRP A 264 17.33 -11.29 -18.54
CA TRP A 264 16.13 -10.81 -17.88
C TRP A 264 15.21 -10.09 -18.88
N THR A 265 13.93 -10.42 -18.81
CA THR A 265 12.84 -9.74 -19.52
C THR A 265 11.79 -9.27 -18.54
N VAL A 266 10.97 -8.29 -18.92
CA VAL A 266 9.86 -7.82 -18.09
C VAL A 266 8.55 -8.28 -18.69
N LYS A 267 7.77 -9.01 -17.88
CA LYS A 267 6.41 -9.45 -18.16
C LYS A 267 5.42 -8.72 -17.27
N SER A 268 4.16 -8.74 -17.67
CA SER A 268 3.07 -8.18 -16.85
C SER A 268 2.53 -9.24 -15.90
N LEU A 269 2.24 -8.83 -14.67
CA LEU A 269 1.43 -9.66 -13.79
C LEU A 269 0.00 -9.72 -14.34
N GLY A 270 -0.56 -10.92 -14.45
CA GLY A 270 -1.95 -11.07 -14.83
C GLY A 270 -2.88 -10.55 -13.74
N ASN A 271 -4.11 -10.23 -14.10
CA ASN A 271 -5.19 -9.90 -13.15
C ASN A 271 -5.45 -11.00 -12.09
N GLY A 272 -4.70 -12.12 -12.06
CA GLY A 272 -4.65 -13.00 -10.89
C GLY A 272 -3.96 -12.36 -9.67
N GLY A 273 -3.20 -11.28 -9.84
CA GLY A 273 -2.68 -10.45 -8.74
C GLY A 273 -3.67 -9.40 -8.22
N VAL A 274 -4.74 -9.12 -8.97
CA VAL A 274 -5.84 -8.23 -8.58
C VAL A 274 -7.16 -8.98 -8.74
N SER A 275 -7.60 -9.57 -7.63
CA SER A 275 -9.01 -9.89 -7.36
C SER A 275 -9.74 -10.76 -8.39
N LYS A 276 -9.64 -12.08 -8.23
CA LYS A 276 -10.88 -12.85 -8.08
C LYS A 276 -11.14 -13.04 -6.59
N GLU A 277 -12.39 -12.88 -6.17
CA GLU A 277 -12.82 -13.24 -4.83
C GLU A 277 -12.38 -14.70 -4.55
N GLY A 278 -11.67 -14.90 -3.44
CA GLY A 278 -11.31 -16.24 -2.95
C GLY A 278 -9.94 -16.84 -3.29
N GLU A 279 -9.04 -16.16 -4.00
CA GLU A 279 -7.68 -16.68 -4.28
C GLU A 279 -6.62 -16.01 -3.38
N THR A 280 -5.71 -16.80 -2.79
CA THR A 280 -4.57 -16.37 -1.93
C THR A 280 -3.26 -16.85 -2.51
N LEU A 281 -2.20 -16.05 -2.50
CA LEU A 281 -0.90 -16.41 -3.08
C LEU A 281 -0.32 -17.68 -2.42
N TRP A 282 0.09 -18.66 -3.23
CA TRP A 282 0.81 -19.85 -2.79
C TRP A 282 2.31 -19.68 -3.03
N LYS A 283 3.05 -19.24 -2.00
CA LYS A 283 4.48 -18.88 -2.14
C LYS A 283 5.37 -20.08 -2.49
N GLU A 284 5.03 -21.28 -2.05
CA GLU A 284 5.78 -22.50 -2.32
C GLU A 284 5.44 -23.14 -3.68
N GLY A 285 4.43 -22.62 -4.39
CA GLY A 285 4.07 -23.09 -5.71
C GLY A 285 5.15 -22.75 -6.76
N LYS A 286 5.06 -23.37 -7.94
CA LYS A 286 5.95 -23.07 -9.07
C LYS A 286 5.16 -22.49 -10.24
N ILE A 287 5.84 -21.73 -11.08
CA ILE A 287 5.26 -21.30 -12.35
C ILE A 287 5.64 -22.34 -13.41
N VAL A 288 4.63 -22.99 -13.97
CA VAL A 288 4.79 -23.97 -15.05
C VAL A 288 4.51 -23.27 -16.38
N SER A 289 5.57 -22.80 -17.03
CA SER A 289 5.48 -22.10 -18.32
C SER A 289 5.50 -23.10 -19.47
N LYS A 290 4.31 -23.38 -20.01
CA LYS A 290 4.09 -24.21 -21.21
C LYS A 290 3.99 -23.41 -22.51
N ASN A 291 4.10 -22.09 -22.44
CA ASN A 291 3.97 -21.19 -23.59
C ASN A 291 4.84 -19.93 -23.39
N HIS A 292 4.94 -19.08 -24.41
CA HIS A 292 5.70 -17.82 -24.38
C HIS A 292 4.81 -16.61 -24.02
N GLY A 293 3.87 -16.81 -23.08
CA GLY A 293 2.93 -15.77 -22.68
C GLY A 293 3.62 -14.54 -22.06
N ARG A 294 3.08 -13.35 -22.37
CA ARG A 294 3.53 -12.05 -21.83
C ARG A 294 2.97 -11.73 -20.44
N ILE A 295 1.93 -12.46 -20.03
CA ILE A 295 1.26 -12.31 -18.74
C ILE A 295 1.60 -13.51 -17.86
N VAL A 296 2.04 -13.25 -16.63
CA VAL A 296 2.33 -14.28 -15.62
C VAL A 296 1.20 -14.34 -14.61
N VAL A 297 0.66 -15.53 -14.40
CA VAL A 297 -0.28 -15.84 -13.31
C VAL A 297 0.51 -16.58 -12.24
N LEU A 298 0.55 -16.02 -11.03
CA LEU A 298 1.25 -16.64 -9.90
C LEU A 298 0.49 -17.83 -9.34
N PRO A 299 1.17 -18.78 -8.69
CA PRO A 299 0.52 -19.87 -7.99
C PRO A 299 -0.37 -19.35 -6.87
N TYR A 300 -1.51 -19.99 -6.64
CA TYR A 300 -2.49 -19.56 -5.65
C TYR A 300 -3.25 -20.74 -5.04
N ILE A 301 -3.78 -20.51 -3.84
CA ILE A 301 -4.66 -21.39 -3.10
C ILE A 301 -6.07 -20.82 -3.22
N LYS A 302 -7.03 -21.66 -3.64
CA LYS A 302 -8.46 -21.32 -3.62
C LYS A 302 -9.02 -21.41 -2.20
N GLU A 303 -10.20 -20.84 -1.95
CA GLU A 303 -10.83 -20.90 -0.62
C GLU A 303 -11.07 -22.33 -0.12
N ASN A 304 -11.28 -23.28 -1.03
CA ASN A 304 -11.45 -24.71 -0.72
C ASN A 304 -10.12 -25.46 -0.49
N GLY A 305 -8.99 -24.75 -0.40
CA GLY A 305 -7.66 -25.34 -0.19
C GLY A 305 -6.99 -25.91 -1.45
N GLU A 306 -7.63 -25.83 -2.63
CA GLU A 306 -7.02 -26.33 -3.88
C GLU A 306 -5.80 -25.47 -4.26
N LEU A 307 -4.66 -26.13 -4.44
CA LEU A 307 -3.41 -25.53 -4.88
C LEU A 307 -3.34 -25.47 -6.41
N VAL A 308 -3.28 -24.27 -6.95
CA VAL A 308 -3.18 -24.00 -8.39
C VAL A 308 -1.77 -23.53 -8.73
N GLN A 309 -1.12 -24.23 -9.65
CA GLN A 309 0.21 -23.84 -10.16
C GLN A 309 0.12 -22.56 -11.00
N GLY A 310 1.19 -21.77 -10.96
CA GLY A 310 1.33 -20.59 -11.78
C GLY A 310 1.49 -20.95 -13.26
N HIS A 311 1.14 -20.05 -14.15
CA HIS A 311 1.27 -20.26 -15.60
C HIS A 311 1.40 -18.94 -16.36
N THR A 312 1.85 -19.03 -17.61
CA THR A 312 1.93 -17.89 -18.54
C THR A 312 0.76 -17.88 -19.51
N LYS A 313 0.31 -16.69 -19.92
CA LYS A 313 -0.72 -16.49 -20.94
C LYS A 313 -0.50 -15.17 -21.70
N ASN A 314 -1.28 -14.95 -22.75
CA ASN A 314 -1.39 -13.65 -23.41
C ASN A 314 -2.67 -12.94 -22.97
N SER A 315 -2.79 -11.64 -23.27
CA SER A 315 -4.04 -10.92 -23.06
C SER A 315 -5.11 -11.45 -24.03
N SER A 316 -6.39 -11.28 -23.68
CA SER A 316 -7.49 -11.70 -24.55
C SER A 316 -7.46 -11.01 -25.93
N LYS A 317 -6.79 -9.85 -26.05
CA LYS A 317 -6.64 -9.09 -27.30
C LYS A 317 -5.49 -9.59 -28.18
N ASP A 318 -4.51 -10.28 -27.61
CA ASP A 318 -3.28 -10.73 -28.33
C ASP A 318 -3.38 -12.18 -28.84
N GLY A 319 -4.54 -12.83 -28.69
CA GLY A 319 -4.74 -14.24 -29.04
C GLY A 319 -4.01 -15.21 -28.09
N LYS A 320 -3.99 -16.50 -28.45
CA LYS A 320 -3.32 -17.53 -27.64
C LYS A 320 -1.80 -17.34 -27.68
N ALA A 321 -1.15 -17.52 -26.53
CA ALA A 321 0.31 -17.52 -26.46
C ALA A 321 0.89 -18.70 -27.25
N LEU A 322 2.03 -18.46 -27.90
CA LEU A 322 2.74 -19.50 -28.65
C LEU A 322 3.16 -20.64 -27.70
N PRO A 323 2.76 -21.90 -27.97
CA PRO A 323 3.12 -23.02 -27.12
C PRO A 323 4.63 -23.28 -27.18
N ARG A 324 5.18 -23.73 -26.05
CA ARG A 324 6.53 -24.31 -26.00
C ARG A 324 6.47 -25.75 -26.47
N HIS A 325 7.58 -26.25 -27.00
CA HIS A 325 7.75 -27.70 -27.12
C HIS A 325 7.71 -28.32 -25.70
N PRO A 326 7.12 -29.51 -25.52
CA PRO A 326 7.07 -30.19 -24.22
C PRO A 326 8.43 -30.31 -23.52
N ASP A 327 9.48 -30.62 -24.27
CA ASP A 327 10.86 -30.75 -23.73
C ASP A 327 11.46 -29.41 -23.25
N TYR A 328 10.83 -28.28 -23.57
CA TYR A 328 11.24 -26.94 -23.15
C TYR A 328 10.25 -26.31 -22.16
N TYR A 329 9.41 -27.11 -21.50
CA TYR A 329 8.60 -26.62 -20.39
C TYR A 329 9.50 -26.20 -19.24
N LEU A 330 9.19 -25.04 -18.67
CA LEU A 330 9.95 -24.48 -17.57
C LEU A 330 9.12 -24.59 -16.30
N GLU A 331 9.74 -25.11 -15.24
CA GLU A 331 9.25 -25.00 -13.87
C GLU A 331 10.13 -24.01 -13.13
N LEU A 332 9.62 -22.79 -12.95
CA LEU A 332 10.40 -21.72 -12.35
C LEU A 332 9.95 -21.47 -10.92
N PRO A 333 10.88 -21.47 -9.94
CA PRO A 333 10.61 -20.87 -8.65
C PRO A 333 10.42 -19.37 -8.83
N PHE A 334 9.69 -18.74 -7.91
CA PHE A 334 9.48 -17.31 -7.91
C PHE A 334 9.70 -16.73 -6.52
N GLU A 335 10.16 -15.48 -6.49
CA GLU A 335 10.29 -14.69 -5.28
C GLU A 335 9.46 -13.41 -5.46
N VAL A 336 8.59 -13.13 -4.48
CA VAL A 336 7.84 -11.87 -4.41
C VAL A 336 8.56 -11.00 -3.42
N LEU A 337 9.08 -9.87 -3.89
CA LEU A 337 9.66 -8.84 -3.04
C LEU A 337 8.57 -7.84 -2.65
N ASP A 338 8.70 -7.29 -1.44
CA ASP A 338 7.82 -6.23 -0.97
C ASP A 338 8.01 -4.95 -1.81
N GLY A 339 7.01 -4.06 -1.81
CA GLY A 339 7.05 -2.74 -2.45
C GLY A 339 6.66 -2.65 -3.93
N ASP A 340 6.93 -1.47 -4.52
CA ASP A 340 6.57 -1.09 -5.89
C ASP A 340 7.78 -0.45 -6.60
N LEU A 341 7.84 -0.50 -7.93
CA LEU A 341 8.95 0.02 -8.75
C LEU A 341 8.70 1.45 -9.27
N MET A 342 7.97 2.25 -8.52
CA MET A 342 7.76 3.66 -8.88
C MET A 342 9.08 4.44 -8.77
N ILE A 343 9.42 5.18 -9.83
CA ILE A 343 10.63 6.00 -9.90
C ILE A 343 10.50 7.26 -9.02
N GLY A 344 11.57 7.64 -8.31
CA GLY A 344 11.73 8.91 -7.61
C GLY A 344 12.28 10.06 -8.49
N LEU A 345 12.42 11.25 -7.90
CA LEU A 345 12.77 12.51 -8.55
C LEU A 345 14.00 12.47 -9.47
N PHE A 346 15.02 11.66 -9.15
CA PHE A 346 16.27 11.55 -9.89
C PHE A 346 16.36 10.27 -10.74
N GLY A 347 15.27 9.52 -10.88
CA GLY A 347 15.28 8.25 -11.60
C GLY A 347 15.54 7.03 -10.70
N GLU A 348 15.74 7.24 -9.41
CA GLU A 348 16.06 6.19 -8.43
C GLU A 348 14.83 5.34 -8.09
N LEU A 349 15.06 4.08 -7.72
CA LEU A 349 14.02 3.21 -7.18
C LEU A 349 13.96 3.32 -5.66
N PRO A 350 12.85 2.90 -5.01
CA PRO A 350 12.70 2.99 -3.56
C PRO A 350 13.75 2.25 -2.71
N TYR A 351 14.56 1.41 -3.36
CA TYR A 351 15.58 0.55 -2.75
C TYR A 351 17.01 1.00 -3.06
N GLU A 352 17.19 2.09 -3.80
CA GLU A 352 18.46 2.79 -4.04
C GLU A 352 18.59 3.98 -3.09
#